data_AF-A0A2V7F7Q7-F1
#
_entry.id   AF-A0A2V7F7Q7-F1
#
_cell.length_a   1.000
_cell.length_b   1.000
_cell.length_c   1.000
_cell.angle_alpha   90.00
_cell.angle_beta   90.00
_cell.angle_gamma   90.00
#
_symmetry.space_group_name_H-M   'P 1'
#
loop_
_entity.id
_entity.type
_entity.pdbx_description
1 polymer ?
#
loop_
_entity_poly.entity_id
_entity_poly.type
_entity_poly.pdbx_seq_one_letter_code
_entity_poly.pdbx_strand_id
1 'polypeptide(L)' 'MATLPAPSPLPPRESSLGYHGAVSEFKRRLIEATLHRMSGNRTHAARVLGLQRTYLLRLIRELGVAAPPPPARRRPLA' A
#
# COMPACT_ATOMS: atom_id res chain seq x y z
N MET A 1 -27.83 -14.73 -42.04
CA MET A 1 -26.57 -13.96 -41.90
C MET A 1 -26.51 -13.43 -40.48
N ALA A 2 -25.70 -14.04 -39.59
CA ALA A 2 -25.57 -13.58 -38.21
C ALA A 2 -24.39 -12.60 -38.13
N THR A 3 -24.68 -11.34 -37.79
CA THR A 3 -23.67 -10.33 -37.48
C THR A 3 -23.13 -10.59 -36.07
N LEU A 4 -21.83 -10.84 -35.93
CA LEU A 4 -21.19 -10.94 -34.62
C LEU A 4 -20.93 -9.52 -34.10
N PRO A 5 -21.30 -9.18 -32.85
CA PRO A 5 -20.98 -7.88 -32.29
C PRO A 5 -19.46 -7.77 -32.09
N ALA A 6 -18.91 -6.60 -32.45
CA ALA A 6 -17.50 -6.29 -32.29
C ALA A 6 -17.05 -6.46 -30.82
N PRO A 7 -15.87 -7.03 -30.55
CA PRO A 7 -15.37 -7.18 -29.19
C PRO A 7 -15.16 -5.79 -28.58
N SER A 8 -15.83 -5.48 -27.47
CA SER A 8 -15.57 -4.27 -26.71
C SER A 8 -14.09 -4.21 -26.34
N PRO A 9 -13.42 -3.04 -26.43
CA PRO A 9 -12.03 -2.91 -26.03
C PRO A 9 -11.94 -3.17 -24.53
N LEU A 10 -11.30 -4.29 -24.17
CA LEU A 10 -10.92 -4.58 -22.80
C LEU A 10 -10.08 -3.40 -22.29
N PRO A 11 -10.35 -2.84 -21.09
CA PRO A 11 -9.51 -1.78 -20.54
C PRO A 11 -8.07 -2.28 -20.48
N PRO A 12 -7.06 -1.42 -20.70
CA PRO A 12 -5.66 -1.80 -20.66
C PRO A 12 -5.40 -2.45 -19.30
N ARG A 13 -5.21 -3.77 -19.31
CA ARG A 13 -4.87 -4.51 -18.10
C ARG A 13 -3.52 -3.98 -17.66
N GLU A 14 -3.53 -3.27 -16.55
CA GLU A 14 -2.40 -2.82 -15.76
C GLU A 14 -1.59 -4.05 -15.28
N SER A 15 -0.99 -4.82 -16.18
CA SER A 15 -0.34 -6.07 -15.81
C SER A 15 0.78 -6.43 -16.78
N SER A 16 1.76 -5.53 -16.84
CA SER A 16 3.16 -5.96 -16.99
C SER A 16 3.97 -5.64 -15.73
N LEU A 17 3.31 -5.47 -14.58
CA LEU A 17 3.98 -5.63 -13.30
C LEU A 17 4.27 -7.12 -13.16
N GLY A 18 5.47 -7.55 -13.57
CA GLY A 18 5.96 -8.92 -13.32
C GLY A 18 5.83 -9.27 -11.83
N TYR A 19 6.14 -10.51 -11.45
CA TYR A 19 5.97 -11.02 -10.08
C TYR A 19 6.38 -10.01 -8.99
N HIS A 20 7.54 -9.37 -9.13
CA HIS A 20 8.02 -8.34 -8.19
C HIS A 20 7.11 -7.10 -8.09
N GLY A 21 6.55 -6.64 -9.20
CA GLY A 21 5.60 -5.53 -9.22
C GLY A 21 4.28 -5.90 -8.54
N ALA A 22 3.72 -7.06 -8.86
CA ALA A 22 2.49 -7.55 -8.22
C ALA A 22 2.67 -7.73 -6.70
N VAL A 23 3.80 -8.29 -6.27
CA VAL A 23 4.13 -8.45 -4.84
C VAL A 23 4.35 -7.08 -4.17
N SER A 24 4.98 -6.13 -4.85
CA SER A 24 5.19 -4.78 -4.32
C SER A 24 3.88 -4.03 -4.12
N GLU A 25 2.95 -4.16 -5.07
CA GLU A 25 1.62 -3.55 -5.01
C GLU A 25 0.79 -4.16 -3.88
N PHE A 26 0.79 -5.50 -3.76
CA PHE A 26 0.15 -6.19 -2.64
C PHE A 26 0.69 -5.72 -1.27
N LYS A 27 2.02 -5.66 -1.12
CA LYS A 27 2.66 -5.16 0.10
C LYS A 27 2.23 -3.72 0.39
N ARG A 28 2.20 -2.87 -0.63
CA ARG A 28 1.78 -1.46 -0.51
C ARG A 28 0.36 -1.36 0.03
N ARG A 29 -0.61 -2.05 -0.59
CA ARG A 29 -2.01 -2.05 -0.15
C ARG A 29 -2.20 -2.61 1.25
N LEU A 30 -1.48 -3.69 1.59
CA LEU A 30 -1.56 -4.29 2.91
C LEU A 30 -1.07 -3.32 4.01
N ILE A 31 0.05 -2.65 3.77
CA ILE A 31 0.61 -1.67 4.69
C ILE A 31 -0.34 -0.47 4.82
N GLU A 32 -0.86 0.03 3.71
CA GLU A 32 -1.81 1.16 3.67
C GLU A 32 -3.09 0.86 4.48
N ALA A 33 -3.74 -0.28 4.20
CA ALA A 33 -4.96 -0.69 4.90
C ALA A 33 -4.72 -0.87 6.41
N THR A 34 -3.55 -1.38 6.79
CA THR A 34 -3.19 -1.54 8.19
C THR A 34 -2.94 -0.19 8.85
N LEU A 35 -2.20 0.71 8.21
CA LEU A 35 -1.98 2.06 8.72
C LEU A 35 -3.29 2.84 8.87
N HIS A 36 -4.21 2.68 7.94
CA HIS A 36 -5.55 3.28 8.02
C HIS A 36 -6.33 2.72 9.22
N ARG A 37 -6.35 1.40 9.41
CA ARG A 37 -6.98 0.77 10.60
C ARG A 37 -6.36 1.21 11.91
N MET A 38 -5.04 1.42 11.95
CA MET A 38 -4.34 1.85 13.17
C MET A 38 -4.27 3.39 13.31
N SER A 39 -5.07 4.15 12.54
CA SER A 39 -5.11 5.62 12.58
C SER A 39 -3.73 6.29 12.42
N GLY A 40 -2.86 5.72 11.58
CA GLY A 40 -1.50 6.20 11.34
C GLY A 40 -0.47 5.84 12.42
N ASN A 41 -0.83 5.02 13.42
CA ASN A 41 0.12 4.54 14.42
C ASN A 41 1.07 3.49 13.85
N ARG A 42 2.17 3.95 13.26
CA ARG A 42 3.21 3.13 12.60
C ARG A 42 3.82 2.06 13.53
N THR A 43 4.00 2.37 14.82
CA THR A 43 4.53 1.39 15.79
C THR A 43 3.56 0.25 16.02
N HIS A 44 2.26 0.57 16.13
CA HIS A 44 1.23 -0.43 16.32
C HIS A 44 0.98 -1.23 15.04
N ALA A 45 0.95 -0.58 13.87
CA ALA A 45 0.86 -1.22 12.57
C ALA A 45 2.01 -2.21 12.33
N ALA A 46 3.25 -1.85 12.70
CA ALA A 46 4.39 -2.76 12.62
C ALA A 46 4.20 -4.01 13.48
N ARG A 47 3.72 -3.86 14.72
CA ARG A 47 3.42 -4.99 15.61
C ARG A 47 2.33 -5.89 15.06
N VAL A 48 1.24 -5.31 14.52
CA VAL A 48 0.13 -6.08 13.92
C VAL A 48 0.59 -6.85 12.69
N LEU A 49 1.47 -6.27 11.87
CA LEU A 49 2.06 -6.94 10.72
C LEU A 49 3.16 -7.95 11.09
N GLY A 50 3.55 -8.05 12.37
CA GLY A 50 4.69 -8.88 12.80
C GLY A 50 6.04 -8.39 12.26
N LEU A 51 6.13 -7.11 11.85
CA LEU A 51 7.32 -6.52 11.27
C LEU A 51 8.06 -5.65 12.29
N GLN A 52 9.37 -5.58 12.15
CA GLN A 52 10.15 -4.60 12.86
C GLN A 52 9.77 -3.18 12.39
N ARG A 53 9.64 -2.23 13.33
CA ARG A 53 9.27 -0.84 13.02
C ARG A 53 10.20 -0.19 11.98
N THR A 54 11.51 -0.45 12.07
CA THR A 54 12.53 0.04 11.12
C THR A 54 12.30 -0.53 9.72
N TYR A 55 11.97 -1.82 9.63
CA TYR A 55 11.66 -2.46 8.36
C TYR A 55 10.36 -1.92 7.73
N LEU A 56 9.31 -1.70 8.54
CA LEU A 56 8.07 -1.06 8.05
C LEU A 56 8.34 0.35 7.49
N LEU A 57 9.15 1.16 8.18
CA LEU A 57 9.52 2.49 7.70
C LEU A 57 10.31 2.43 6.39
N ARG A 58 11.18 1.44 6.24
CA ARG A 58 11.91 1.18 5.00
C ARG A 58 10.94 0.81 3.87
N LEU A 59 10.02 -0.13 4.11
CA LEU A 59 9.00 -0.55 3.15
C LEU A 59 8.09 0.61 2.71
N ILE A 60 7.68 1.49 3.62
CA ILE A 60 6.86 2.67 3.29
C ILE A 60 7.60 3.59 2.31
N ARG A 61 8.92 3.77 2.50
CA ARG A 61 9.77 4.58 1.62
C ARG A 61 10.03 3.89 0.27
N GLU A 62 10.33 2.60 0.29
CA GLU A 62 10.61 1.82 -0.93
C GLU A 62 9.37 1.60 -1.80
N LEU A 63 8.19 1.44 -1.21
CA LEU A 63 6.94 1.17 -1.91
C LEU A 63 6.08 2.42 -2.17
N GLY A 64 6.51 3.60 -1.71
CA GLY A 64 5.75 4.84 -1.86
C GLY A 64 4.34 4.76 -1.26
N VAL A 65 4.19 4.12 -0.10
CA VAL A 65 2.89 4.01 0.58
C VAL A 65 2.47 5.40 1.05
N ALA A 66 1.27 5.85 0.68
CA ALA A 66 0.66 7.06 1.20
C ALA A 66 0.21 6.84 2.66
N ALA A 67 1.18 6.72 3.55
CA ALA A 67 0.90 6.59 4.97
C ALA A 67 0.28 7.91 5.47
N PRO A 68 -0.92 7.89 6.10
CA PRO A 68 -1.46 9.09 6.72
C PRO A 68 -0.41 9.69 7.67
N PRO A 69 -0.26 11.03 7.69
CA PRO A 69 0.74 11.69 8.51
C PRO A 69 0.58 11.21 9.96
N PRO A 70 1.67 10.85 10.64
CA PRO A 70 1.58 10.36 12.00
C PRO A 70 0.96 11.49 12.84
N PRO A 71 0.08 11.19 13.80
CA PRO A 71 -0.48 12.22 14.66
C PRO A 71 0.69 13.00 15.25
N ALA A 72 0.70 14.32 15.00
CA ALA A 72 1.77 15.21 15.41
C ALA A 72 1.99 15.00 16.90
N ARG A 73 3.09 14.32 17.26
CA ARG A 73 3.49 14.21 18.66
C ARG A 73 3.77 15.63 19.09
N ARG A 74 2.85 16.22 19.84
CA ARG A 74 3.06 17.50 20.53
C ARG A 74 4.34 17.33 21.31
N ARG A 75 5.41 17.92 20.79
CA ARG A 75 6.71 17.95 21.47
C ARG A 75 6.48 18.92 22.62
N PRO A 76 6.54 18.49 23.88
CA PRO A 76 6.52 19.45 24.97
C PRO A 76 7.79 20.30 24.80
N LEU A 77 7.59 21.59 24.56
CA LEU A 77 8.63 22.60 24.69
C LEU A 77 8.96 22.61 26.18
N ALA A 78 10.16 22.13 26.51
CA ALA A 78 10.76 22.29 27.83
C ALA A 78 11.65 23.52 27.81
#